data_AF-A0AA91DB61-F1
#
_entry.id   AF-A0AA91DB61-F1
#
_cell.length_a   1.000
_cell.length_b   1.000
_cell.length_c   1.000
_cell.angle_alpha   90.00
_cell.angle_beta   90.00
_cell.angle_gamma   90.00
#
_symmetry.space_group_name_H-M   'P 1'
#
loop_
_entity.id
_entity.type
_entity.pdbx_description
1 polymer ?
#
loop_
_entity_poly.entity_id
_entity_poly.type
_entity_poly.pdbx_seq_one_letter_code
_entity_poly.pdbx_strand_id
1 'polypeptide(L)'
;MHKNLKITKTEFFKSQTLKNAVGPAAEALAKIDVASLDLNKTDAKTVVAAAEILRKIDSSAQVVIDQANEQYVNRDQNLINAASNRLFRIDADIQAAQAHQRRAEQAHLEKTTELKRQGFSAVEIAAMLDAPEPAIEAYQQQIADLSAEKLKIEAFLDDSPRYEADLLVGTTIEIVADLPAEAA
;
A
#
# COMPACT_ATOMS: atom_id res chain seq x y z
N MET A 1 0.60 -0.63 -26.84
CA MET A 1 -0.05 -1.05 -25.57
C MET A 1 0.97 -1.78 -24.71
N HIS A 2 1.77 -1.07 -23.92
CA HIS A 2 2.57 -1.73 -22.89
C HIS A 2 1.65 -1.97 -21.70
N LYS A 3 1.47 -3.24 -21.33
CA LYS A 3 0.88 -3.61 -20.04
C LYS A 3 1.70 -2.89 -18.97
N ASN A 4 1.05 -2.05 -18.18
CA ASN A 4 1.58 -1.55 -16.91
C ASN A 4 1.82 -2.76 -16.00
N LEU A 5 2.98 -3.41 -16.15
CA LEU A 5 3.43 -4.47 -15.27
C LEU A 5 3.95 -3.79 -14.01
N LYS A 6 3.28 -4.02 -12.88
CA LYS A 6 3.71 -3.53 -11.56
C LYS A 6 5.12 -4.09 -11.29
N ILE A 7 6.14 -3.24 -11.29
CA ILE A 7 7.53 -3.66 -11.03
C ILE A 7 7.76 -3.74 -9.52
N THR A 8 8.15 -4.92 -9.06
CA THR A 8 8.51 -5.12 -7.65
C THR A 8 9.90 -4.57 -7.35
N LYS A 9 10.14 -4.26 -6.07
CA LYS A 9 11.47 -3.83 -5.58
C LYS A 9 12.57 -4.85 -5.93
N THR A 10 12.26 -6.14 -5.87
CA THR A 10 13.17 -7.23 -6.24
C THR A 10 13.53 -7.20 -7.73
N GLU A 11 12.55 -6.96 -8.61
CA GLU A 11 12.77 -6.85 -10.06
C GLU A 11 13.57 -5.61 -10.42
N PHE A 12 13.34 -4.48 -9.74
CA PHE A 12 14.14 -3.28 -9.89
C PHE A 12 15.61 -3.53 -9.53
N PHE A 13 15.89 -4.07 -8.34
CA PHE A 13 17.28 -4.33 -7.92
C PHE A 13 17.98 -5.39 -8.78
N LYS A 14 17.25 -6.43 -9.20
CA LYS A 14 17.77 -7.43 -10.14
C LYS A 14 18.14 -6.80 -11.47
N SER A 15 17.29 -5.91 -11.99
CA SER A 15 17.54 -5.19 -13.25
C SER A 15 18.71 -4.22 -13.12
N GLN A 16 18.84 -3.51 -11.99
CA GLN A 16 20.00 -2.67 -11.71
C GLN A 16 21.30 -3.48 -11.64
N THR A 17 21.26 -4.65 -10.99
CA THR A 17 22.41 -5.57 -10.90
C THR A 17 22.81 -6.08 -12.29
N LEU A 18 21.82 -6.49 -13.10
CA LEU A 18 22.04 -6.94 -14.47
C LEU A 18 22.63 -5.83 -15.35
N LYS A 19 22.10 -4.61 -15.25
CA LYS A 19 22.60 -3.46 -15.98
C LYS A 19 24.04 -3.12 -15.62
N ASN A 20 24.38 -3.14 -14.33
CA ASN A 20 25.73 -2.89 -13.86
C ASN A 20 26.72 -3.99 -14.30
N ALA A 21 26.26 -5.25 -14.36
CA ALA A 21 27.10 -6.38 -14.75
C ALA A 21 27.31 -6.48 -16.28
N VAL A 22 26.28 -6.19 -17.07
CA VAL A 22 26.27 -6.44 -18.52
C VAL A 22 26.44 -5.18 -19.35
N GLY A 23 25.97 -4.02 -18.85
CA GLY A 23 26.00 -2.74 -19.56
C GLY A 23 27.39 -2.35 -20.07
N PRO A 24 28.45 -2.39 -19.23
CA PRO A 24 29.81 -2.08 -19.69
C PRO A 24 30.31 -3.00 -20.81
N ALA A 25 29.97 -4.29 -20.73
CA ALA A 25 30.35 -5.27 -21.75
C ALA A 25 29.56 -5.07 -23.06
N ALA A 26 28.26 -4.77 -22.96
CA ALA A 26 27.41 -4.47 -24.10
C ALA A 26 27.87 -3.18 -24.83
N GLU A 27 28.22 -2.13 -24.08
CA GLU A 27 28.77 -0.89 -24.65
C GLU A 27 30.14 -1.09 -25.28
N ALA A 28 31.03 -1.83 -24.63
CA ALA A 28 32.36 -2.12 -25.15
C ALA A 28 32.26 -2.91 -26.47
N LEU A 29 31.45 -3.97 -26.50
CA LEU A 29 31.24 -4.79 -27.71
C LEU A 29 30.55 -4.01 -28.84
N ALA A 30 29.67 -3.05 -28.52
CA ALA A 30 29.04 -2.20 -29.53
C ALA A 30 30.02 -1.23 -30.20
N LYS A 31 31.16 -0.93 -29.57
CA LYS A 31 32.22 -0.05 -30.10
C LYS A 31 33.29 -0.82 -30.89
N ILE A 32 33.28 -2.15 -30.85
CA ILE A 32 34.25 -2.96 -31.56
C ILE A 32 33.82 -3.06 -33.03
N ASP A 33 34.70 -2.62 -33.92
CA ASP A 33 34.60 -2.95 -35.34
C ASP A 33 35.05 -4.40 -35.53
N VAL A 34 34.11 -5.31 -35.75
CA VAL A 34 34.41 -6.73 -35.93
C VAL A 34 35.26 -6.97 -37.19
N ALA A 35 35.20 -6.07 -38.17
CA ALA A 35 36.04 -6.14 -39.36
C ALA A 35 37.53 -5.85 -39.05
N SER A 36 37.81 -5.12 -37.96
CA SER A 36 39.19 -4.80 -37.54
C SER A 36 39.84 -5.89 -36.69
N LEU A 37 39.13 -6.98 -36.38
CA LEU A 37 39.61 -8.03 -35.47
C LEU A 37 40.33 -9.20 -36.19
N ASP A 38 40.45 -9.16 -37.51
CA ASP A 38 41.07 -10.22 -38.34
C ASP A 38 40.61 -11.65 -37.96
N LEU A 39 39.33 -11.79 -37.62
CA LEU A 39 38.73 -13.05 -37.21
C LEU A 39 38.28 -13.84 -38.44
N ASN A 40 38.30 -15.17 -38.32
CA ASN A 40 37.60 -15.99 -39.29
C ASN A 40 36.08 -15.72 -39.24
N LYS A 41 35.38 -16.08 -40.32
CA LYS A 41 33.95 -15.80 -40.49
C LYS A 41 33.07 -16.41 -39.39
N THR A 42 33.48 -17.51 -38.77
CA THR A 42 32.73 -18.19 -37.70
C THR A 42 32.87 -17.44 -36.38
N ASP A 43 34.09 -17.07 -36.01
CA ASP A 43 34.37 -16.36 -34.76
C ASP A 43 33.80 -14.93 -34.79
N ALA A 44 33.89 -14.26 -35.94
CA ALA A 44 33.24 -12.96 -36.15
C ALA A 44 31.71 -13.04 -35.91
N LYS A 45 31.05 -14.10 -36.39
CA LYS A 45 29.61 -14.33 -36.13
C LYS A 45 29.31 -14.57 -34.65
N THR A 46 30.17 -15.31 -33.96
CA THR A 46 30.01 -15.58 -32.53
C THR A 46 30.10 -14.29 -31.70
N VAL A 47 31.06 -13.42 -32.01
CA VAL A 47 31.21 -12.12 -31.34
C VAL A 47 29.99 -11.23 -31.57
N VAL A 48 29.49 -11.15 -32.81
CA VAL A 48 28.27 -10.39 -33.13
C VAL A 48 27.05 -10.94 -32.36
N ALA A 49 26.87 -12.26 -32.33
CA ALA A 49 25.76 -12.87 -31.61
C ALA A 49 25.85 -12.63 -30.09
N ALA A 50 27.05 -12.71 -29.51
CA ALA A 50 27.26 -12.41 -28.10
C ALA A 50 26.96 -10.93 -27.77
N ALA A 51 27.39 -10.01 -28.63
CA ALA A 51 27.10 -8.58 -28.48
C ALA A 51 25.59 -8.30 -28.54
N GLU A 52 24.86 -8.93 -29.47
CA GLU A 52 23.40 -8.81 -29.57
C GLU A 52 22.68 -9.32 -28.32
N ILE A 53 23.11 -10.46 -27.77
CA ILE A 53 22.52 -11.03 -26.54
C ILE A 53 22.72 -10.06 -25.37
N LEU A 54 23.95 -9.56 -25.17
CA LEU A 54 24.25 -8.65 -24.06
C LEU A 54 23.50 -7.32 -24.22
N ARG A 55 23.36 -6.82 -25.46
CA ARG A 55 22.56 -5.62 -25.75
C ARG A 55 21.08 -5.81 -25.44
N LYS A 56 20.50 -6.97 -25.76
CA LYS A 56 19.11 -7.30 -25.42
C LYS A 56 18.89 -7.38 -23.90
N ILE A 57 19.87 -7.94 -23.17
CA ILE A 57 19.81 -8.00 -21.71
C ILE A 57 19.86 -6.59 -21.11
N ASP A 58 20.80 -5.75 -21.56
CA ASP A 58 20.93 -4.36 -21.10
C ASP A 58 19.67 -3.54 -21.40
N SER A 59 19.14 -3.63 -22.64
CA SER A 59 17.92 -2.90 -23.00
C SER A 59 16.70 -3.36 -22.21
N SER A 60 16.57 -4.66 -21.96
CA SER A 60 15.45 -5.19 -21.17
C SER A 60 15.54 -4.75 -19.70
N ALA A 61 16.74 -4.73 -19.13
CA ALA A 61 16.96 -4.21 -17.78
C ALA A 61 16.66 -2.71 -17.70
N GLN A 62 17.02 -1.94 -18.73
CA GLN A 62 16.71 -0.51 -18.81
C GLN A 62 15.20 -0.24 -18.82
N VAL A 63 14.43 -1.00 -19.62
CA VAL A 63 12.96 -0.86 -19.67
C VAL A 63 12.33 -1.08 -18.30
N VAL A 64 12.79 -2.08 -17.54
CA VAL A 64 12.30 -2.34 -16.17
C VAL A 64 12.68 -1.21 -15.22
N ILE A 65 13.90 -0.67 -15.33
CA ILE A 65 14.37 0.46 -14.52
C ILE A 65 13.54 1.71 -14.83
N ASP A 66 13.27 2.00 -16.10
CA ASP A 66 12.49 3.17 -16.52
C ASP A 66 11.03 3.05 -16.05
N GLN A 67 10.41 1.89 -16.22
CA GLN A 67 9.06 1.62 -15.70
C GLN A 67 8.99 1.72 -14.18
N ALA A 68 10.00 1.21 -13.46
CA ALA A 68 10.08 1.33 -12.01
C ALA A 68 10.26 2.79 -11.60
N ASN A 69 11.13 3.54 -12.28
CA ASN A 69 11.34 4.96 -12.02
C ASN A 69 10.06 5.75 -12.28
N GLU A 70 9.35 5.52 -13.38
CA GLU A 70 8.04 6.13 -13.63
C GLU A 70 7.04 5.79 -12.52
N GLN A 71 6.99 4.53 -12.09
CA GLN A 71 6.17 4.09 -10.96
C GLN A 71 6.55 4.77 -9.64
N TYR A 72 7.81 5.19 -9.46
CA TYR A 72 8.33 5.76 -8.21
C TYR A 72 8.50 7.28 -8.21
N VAL A 73 8.47 7.97 -9.37
CA VAL A 73 8.71 9.42 -9.51
C VAL A 73 7.44 10.25 -9.29
N ASN A 74 6.26 9.72 -9.60
CA ASN A 74 4.98 10.42 -9.46
C ASN A 74 4.13 9.86 -8.31
N ARG A 75 4.73 9.74 -7.12
CA ARG A 75 3.98 9.31 -5.94
C ARG A 75 3.00 10.39 -5.53
N ASP A 76 1.77 10.00 -5.23
CA ASP A 76 0.78 10.92 -4.68
C ASP A 76 1.17 11.28 -3.23
N GLN A 77 1.94 12.35 -3.09
CA GLN A 77 2.37 12.86 -1.79
C GLN A 77 1.18 13.30 -0.93
N ASN A 78 0.06 13.73 -1.54
CA ASN A 78 -1.13 14.10 -0.79
C ASN A 78 -1.75 12.85 -0.18
N LEU A 79 -1.84 11.75 -0.94
CA LEU A 79 -2.34 10.47 -0.44
C LEU A 79 -1.45 9.90 0.68
N ILE A 80 -0.12 9.95 0.52
CA ILE A 80 0.83 9.52 1.55
C ILE A 80 0.68 10.35 2.83
N ASN A 81 0.56 11.66 2.70
CA ASN A 81 0.37 12.56 3.83
C ASN A 81 -0.99 12.34 4.50
N ALA A 82 -2.06 12.12 3.73
CA ALA A 82 -3.39 11.81 4.26
C ALA A 82 -3.38 10.49 5.05
N ALA A 83 -2.76 9.44 4.50
CA ALA A 83 -2.59 8.16 5.17
C ALA A 83 -1.79 8.28 6.47
N SER A 84 -0.66 9.01 6.44
CA SER A 84 0.17 9.25 7.62
C SER A 84 -0.58 10.01 8.71
N ASN A 85 -1.32 11.05 8.33
CA ASN A 85 -2.14 11.83 9.26
C ASN A 85 -3.29 11.02 9.86
N ARG A 86 -3.94 10.16 9.05
CA ARG A 86 -5.00 9.27 9.52
C ARG A 86 -4.45 8.24 10.49
N LEU A 87 -3.31 7.62 10.20
CA LEU A 87 -2.66 6.65 11.09
C LEU A 87 -2.34 7.26 12.46
N PHE A 88 -1.85 8.51 12.49
CA PHE A 88 -1.57 9.19 13.74
C PHE A 88 -2.82 9.44 14.61
N ARG A 89 -3.98 9.65 13.99
CA ARG A 89 -5.24 9.96 14.69
C ARG A 89 -6.03 8.71 15.09
N ILE A 90 -5.93 7.64 14.32
CA ILE A 90 -6.84 6.50 14.45
C ILE A 90 -6.74 5.81 15.83
N ASP A 91 -5.56 5.82 16.45
CA ASP A 91 -5.38 5.28 17.80
C ASP A 91 -6.15 6.08 18.86
N ALA A 92 -6.22 7.41 18.71
CA ALA A 92 -7.00 8.26 19.61
C ALA A 92 -8.51 8.00 19.43
N ASP A 93 -8.97 7.78 18.19
CA ASP A 93 -10.37 7.44 17.90
C ASP A 93 -10.75 6.08 18.51
N ILE A 94 -9.87 5.08 18.40
CA ILE A 94 -10.06 3.76 19.04
C ILE A 94 -10.15 3.91 20.57
N GLN A 95 -9.25 4.68 21.18
CA GLN A 95 -9.27 4.93 22.62
C GLN A 95 -10.54 5.66 23.07
N ALA A 96 -11.02 6.62 22.27
CA ALA A 96 -12.26 7.33 22.54
C ALA A 96 -13.47 6.37 22.49
N ALA A 97 -13.58 5.53 21.46
CA ALA A 97 -14.66 4.54 21.34
C ALA A 97 -14.64 3.54 22.51
N GLN A 98 -13.48 3.04 22.90
CA GLN A 98 -13.32 2.18 24.09
C GLN A 98 -13.74 2.89 25.38
N ALA A 99 -13.45 4.18 25.52
CA ALA A 99 -13.87 4.96 26.69
C ALA A 99 -15.39 5.16 26.71
N HIS A 100 -16.02 5.40 25.55
CA HIS A 100 -17.47 5.52 25.44
C HIS A 100 -18.19 4.20 25.73
N GLN A 101 -17.67 3.07 25.25
CA GLN A 101 -18.18 1.74 25.59
C GLN A 101 -18.19 1.52 27.12
N ARG A 102 -17.04 1.74 27.78
CA ARG A 102 -16.93 1.61 29.25
C ARG A 102 -17.88 2.53 30.00
N ARG A 103 -18.07 3.77 29.52
CA ARG A 103 -19.01 4.72 30.12
C ARG A 103 -20.47 4.27 29.96
N ALA A 104 -20.84 3.68 28.84
CA ALA A 104 -22.19 3.15 28.64
C ALA A 104 -22.49 2.01 29.62
N GLU A 105 -21.55 1.06 29.77
CA GLU A 105 -21.63 -0.03 30.75
C GLU A 105 -21.76 0.50 32.18
N GLN A 106 -20.88 1.43 32.56
CA GLN A 106 -20.85 2.00 33.90
C GLN A 106 -22.10 2.82 34.22
N ALA A 107 -22.54 3.69 33.30
CA ALA A 107 -23.73 4.52 33.51
C ALA A 107 -24.99 3.67 33.70
N HIS A 108 -25.16 2.60 32.92
CA HIS A 108 -26.27 1.68 33.08
C HIS A 108 -26.21 0.94 34.42
N LEU A 109 -25.02 0.47 34.82
CA LEU A 109 -24.82 -0.20 36.12
C LEU A 109 -25.13 0.72 37.30
N GLU A 110 -24.60 1.95 37.28
CA GLU A 110 -24.82 2.95 38.32
C GLU A 110 -26.30 3.29 38.45
N LYS A 111 -26.99 3.52 37.32
CA LYS A 111 -28.41 3.85 37.32
C LYS A 111 -29.26 2.68 37.78
N THR A 112 -28.95 1.46 37.34
CA THR A 112 -29.61 0.23 37.81
C THR A 112 -29.43 0.05 39.32
N THR A 113 -28.23 0.28 39.83
CA THR A 113 -27.92 0.15 41.26
C THR A 113 -28.68 1.18 42.09
N GLU A 114 -28.76 2.42 41.61
CA GLU A 114 -29.52 3.48 42.28
C GLU A 114 -31.02 3.18 42.29
N LEU A 115 -31.60 2.70 41.18
CA LEU A 115 -33.02 2.33 41.14
C LEU A 115 -33.33 1.13 42.06
N LYS A 116 -32.44 0.14 42.12
CA LYS A 116 -32.56 -0.97 43.09
C LYS A 116 -32.56 -0.46 44.53
N ARG A 117 -31.70 0.51 44.85
CA ARG A 117 -31.64 1.14 46.18
C ARG A 117 -32.91 1.92 46.53
N GLN A 118 -33.58 2.47 45.52
CA GLN A 118 -34.88 3.14 45.66
C GLN A 118 -36.07 2.16 45.80
N GLY A 119 -35.84 0.85 45.71
CA GLY A 119 -36.85 -0.18 45.91
C GLY A 119 -37.56 -0.65 44.64
N PHE A 120 -37.13 -0.20 43.46
CA PHE A 120 -37.70 -0.67 42.19
C PHE A 120 -37.31 -2.13 41.92
N SER A 121 -38.27 -2.91 41.44
CA SER A 121 -38.07 -4.29 40.99
C SER A 121 -37.33 -4.34 39.65
N ALA A 122 -36.76 -5.51 39.30
CA ALA A 122 -36.05 -5.67 38.04
C ALA A 122 -36.93 -5.41 36.79
N VAL A 123 -38.23 -5.73 36.87
CA VAL A 123 -39.18 -5.51 35.78
C VAL A 123 -39.47 -4.02 35.58
N GLU A 124 -39.62 -3.28 36.67
CA GLU A 124 -39.81 -1.81 36.62
C GLU A 124 -38.57 -1.12 36.08
N ILE A 125 -37.37 -1.55 36.52
CA ILE A 125 -36.11 -0.98 36.03
C ILE A 125 -35.95 -1.21 34.53
N ALA A 126 -36.24 -2.42 34.03
CA ALA A 126 -36.18 -2.74 32.61
C ALA A 126 -37.20 -1.94 31.76
N ALA A 127 -38.29 -1.46 32.36
CA ALA A 127 -39.24 -0.56 31.70
C ALA A 127 -38.81 0.91 31.76
N MET A 128 -37.89 1.28 32.66
CA MET A 128 -37.42 2.66 32.87
C MET A 128 -36.08 2.95 32.16
N LEU A 129 -35.24 1.94 31.96
CA LEU A 129 -33.92 2.06 31.36
C LEU A 129 -33.84 1.28 30.06
N ASP A 130 -33.25 1.92 29.05
CA ASP A 130 -32.86 1.21 27.83
C ASP A 130 -31.73 0.23 28.14
N ALA A 131 -31.81 -0.95 27.51
CA ALA A 131 -30.77 -1.96 27.56
C ALA A 131 -29.45 -1.39 26.99
N PRO A 132 -28.30 -1.56 27.65
CA PRO A 132 -27.04 -0.96 27.21
C PRO A 132 -26.41 -1.72 26.02
N GLU A 133 -26.81 -2.97 25.78
CA GLU A 133 -26.19 -3.88 24.81
C GLU A 133 -26.10 -3.29 23.40
N PRO A 134 -27.15 -2.68 22.82
CA PRO A 134 -27.05 -2.10 21.48
C PRO A 134 -26.00 -0.99 21.35
N ALA A 135 -25.84 -0.17 22.39
CA ALA A 135 -24.83 0.89 22.41
C ALA A 135 -23.41 0.30 22.56
N ILE A 136 -23.26 -0.72 23.41
CA ILE A 136 -22.00 -1.44 23.58
C ILE A 136 -21.58 -2.11 22.28
N GLU A 137 -22.49 -2.83 21.62
CA GLU A 137 -22.27 -3.49 20.33
C GLU A 137 -21.88 -2.48 19.24
N ALA A 138 -22.53 -1.31 19.19
CA ALA A 138 -22.19 -0.26 18.25
C ALA A 138 -20.75 0.24 18.44
N TYR A 139 -20.31 0.48 19.68
CA TYR A 139 -18.92 0.88 19.94
C TYR A 139 -17.92 -0.24 19.66
N GLN A 140 -18.28 -1.50 19.93
CA GLN A 140 -17.44 -2.65 19.59
C GLN A 140 -17.23 -2.77 18.08
N GLN A 141 -18.30 -2.60 17.30
CA GLN A 141 -18.22 -2.60 15.84
C GLN A 141 -17.35 -1.43 15.36
N GLN A 142 -17.54 -0.22 15.90
CA GLN A 142 -16.73 0.93 15.57
C GLN A 142 -15.23 0.69 15.84
N ILE A 143 -14.88 0.07 16.97
CA ILE A 143 -13.48 -0.28 17.30
C ILE A 143 -12.92 -1.28 16.29
N ALA A 144 -13.71 -2.29 15.90
CA ALA A 144 -13.30 -3.28 14.92
C ALA A 144 -13.05 -2.64 13.53
N ASP A 145 -13.95 -1.76 13.10
CA ASP A 145 -13.84 -1.04 11.83
C ASP A 145 -12.61 -0.13 11.81
N LEU A 146 -12.39 0.66 12.88
CA LEU A 146 -11.19 1.50 13.02
C LEU A 146 -9.90 0.68 13.04
N SER A 147 -9.90 -0.48 13.69
CA SER A 147 -8.73 -1.37 13.73
C SER A 147 -8.45 -1.99 12.35
N ALA A 148 -9.49 -2.38 11.61
CA ALA A 148 -9.35 -2.88 10.25
C ALA A 148 -8.85 -1.78 9.28
N GLU A 149 -9.35 -0.55 9.44
CA GLU A 149 -8.86 0.62 8.71
C GLU A 149 -7.37 0.87 9.01
N LYS A 150 -6.97 0.83 10.29
CA LYS A 150 -5.56 1.00 10.70
C LYS A 150 -4.62 0.04 9.97
N LEU A 151 -4.97 -1.26 9.94
CA LEU A 151 -4.15 -2.28 9.28
C LEU A 151 -3.98 -2.02 7.77
N LYS A 152 -5.01 -1.51 7.11
CA LYS A 152 -4.93 -1.13 5.68
C LYS A 152 -3.99 0.05 5.46
N ILE A 153 -4.06 1.05 6.33
CA ILE A 153 -3.19 2.23 6.27
C ILE A 153 -1.73 1.84 6.55
N GLU A 154 -1.49 0.99 7.54
CA GLU A 154 -0.15 0.44 7.82
C GLU A 154 0.39 -0.32 6.60
N ALA A 155 -0.42 -1.22 6.01
CA ALA A 155 -0.02 -1.94 4.80
C ALA A 155 0.31 -1.01 3.63
N PHE A 156 -0.44 0.08 3.44
CA PHE A 156 -0.17 1.09 2.43
C PHE A 156 1.15 1.85 2.69
N LEU A 157 1.43 2.23 3.93
CA LEU A 157 2.66 2.97 4.27
C LEU A 157 3.91 2.07 4.23
N ASP A 158 3.75 0.79 4.60
CA ASP A 158 4.79 -0.23 4.51
C ASP A 158 5.06 -0.68 3.07
N ASP A 159 4.13 -0.41 2.14
CA ASP A 159 4.28 -0.67 0.71
C ASP A 159 5.31 0.26 0.02
N SER A 160 6.05 1.06 0.78
CA SER A 160 7.15 1.87 0.28
C SER A 160 8.16 1.01 -0.53
N PRO A 161 8.55 1.43 -1.74
CA PRO A 161 8.32 2.76 -2.34
C PRO A 161 7.07 2.90 -3.22
N ARG A 162 6.22 1.87 -3.33
CA ARG A 162 5.11 1.79 -4.29
C ARG A 162 3.88 2.61 -3.87
N TYR A 163 3.45 2.47 -2.61
CA TYR A 163 2.25 3.13 -2.09
C TYR A 163 1.00 2.85 -2.96
N GLU A 164 0.66 1.57 -3.15
CA GLU A 164 -0.50 1.17 -3.97
C GLU A 164 -1.82 1.65 -3.36
N ALA A 165 -2.52 2.58 -4.02
CA ALA A 165 -3.78 3.16 -3.54
C ALA A 165 -4.89 2.12 -3.29
N ASP A 166 -4.88 0.99 -3.99
CA ASP A 166 -5.81 -0.13 -3.78
C ASP A 166 -5.78 -0.67 -2.34
N LEU A 167 -4.66 -0.51 -1.63
CA LEU A 167 -4.51 -0.91 -0.23
C LEU A 167 -5.37 -0.06 0.72
N LEU A 168 -5.77 1.14 0.30
CA LEU A 168 -6.61 2.06 1.06
C LEU A 168 -8.11 1.90 0.75
N VAL A 169 -8.51 0.97 -0.12
CA VAL A 169 -9.92 0.78 -0.46
C VAL A 169 -10.74 0.40 0.77
N GLY A 170 -11.83 1.14 1.00
CA GLY A 170 -12.68 0.97 2.18
C GLY A 170 -12.07 1.54 3.47
N THR A 171 -11.11 2.46 3.36
CA THR A 171 -10.72 3.37 4.45
C THR A 171 -11.47 4.70 4.32
N THR A 172 -11.31 5.58 5.31
CA THR A 172 -11.89 6.95 5.26
C THR A 172 -11.09 7.92 4.40
N ILE A 173 -9.94 7.49 3.85
CA ILE A 173 -9.07 8.33 3.03
C ILE A 173 -9.64 8.39 1.61
N GLU A 174 -9.93 9.60 1.13
CA GLU A 174 -10.41 9.80 -0.23
C GLU A 174 -9.30 9.46 -1.24
N ILE A 175 -9.57 8.45 -2.07
CA ILE A 175 -8.74 8.10 -3.21
C ILE A 175 -9.33 8.84 -4.40
N VAL A 176 -8.63 9.84 -4.93
CA VAL A 176 -8.99 10.42 -6.22
C VAL A 176 -8.69 9.36 -7.26
N ALA A 177 -9.71 8.64 -7.71
CA ALA A 177 -9.58 7.81 -8.89
C ALA A 177 -9.20 8.74 -10.03
N ASP A 178 -8.06 8.49 -10.67
CA ASP A 178 -7.75 9.10 -11.97
C ASP A 178 -8.98 8.88 -12.85
N LEU A 179 -9.74 9.95 -13.07
CA LEU A 179 -10.83 9.92 -14.03
C LEU A 179 -10.19 9.50 -15.35
N PRO A 180 -10.70 8.46 -16.03
CA PRO A 180 -10.28 8.23 -17.41
C PRO A 180 -10.50 9.54 -18.14
N ALA A 181 -9.46 10.01 -18.85
CA ALA A 181 -9.55 11.18 -19.70
C ALA A 181 -10.63 10.94 -20.78
N GLU A 182 -11.89 11.18 -20.42
CA GLU A 182 -12.99 11.25 -21.37
C GLU A 182 -12.83 12.55 -22.15
N ALA A 183 -12.27 12.37 -23.35
CA ALA A 183 -12.54 13.12 -24.56
C ALA A 183 -13.11 14.54 -24.39
N ALA A 184 -12.21 15.53 -24.52
CA ALA A 184 -12.56 16.86 -25.01
C ALA A 184 -12.00 17.03 -26.43
#